data_AF-A0A5E4I2E4-F1
#
_entry.id   AF-A0A5E4I2E4-F1
#
_cell.length_a   1.000
_cell.length_b   1.000
_cell.length_c   1.000
_cell.angle_alpha   90.00
_cell.angle_beta   90.00
_cell.angle_gamma   90.00
#
_symmetry.space_group_name_H-M   'P 1'
#
loop_
_entity.id
_entity.type
_entity.pdbx_description
1 polymer ?
#
loop_
_entity_poly.entity_id
_entity_poly.type
_entity_poly.pdbx_seq_one_letter_code
_entity_poly.pdbx_strand_id
1 'polypeptide(L)' 'MWVVGLDLVGIADAIRAIAVFFAVMVCAYAGLVLMTSRNPLQRAEWKEIVIGVFVGLSVIFIAPIISALLSGGNYCR' A
#
# COMPACT_ATOMS: atom_id res chain seq x y z
N MET A 1 0.42 8.61 35.52
CA MET A 1 -0.76 9.49 35.49
C MET A 1 -0.70 10.26 34.17
N TRP A 2 -1.54 9.86 33.20
CA TRP A 2 -1.81 10.47 31.87
C TRP A 2 -0.61 10.47 30.88
N VAL A 3 -0.67 10.01 29.63
CA VAL A 3 -1.74 9.69 28.68
C VAL A 3 -1.27 8.48 27.88
N VAL A 4 -2.16 7.51 27.62
CA VAL A 4 -1.98 6.53 26.54
C VAL A 4 -2.07 7.32 25.24
N GLY A 5 -0.98 7.98 24.86
CA GLY A 5 -0.90 8.67 23.58
C GLY A 5 -1.03 7.59 22.51
N LEU A 6 -2.06 7.68 21.67
CA LEU A 6 -2.10 6.90 20.44
C LEU A 6 -0.73 7.08 19.76
N ASP A 7 0.05 6.01 19.70
CA ASP A 7 1.34 6.03 19.02
C ASP A 7 1.04 6.14 17.52
N LEU A 8 0.97 7.38 17.00
CA LEU A 8 0.60 7.67 15.61
C LEU A 8 1.49 6.89 14.64
N VAL A 9 2.73 6.61 15.04
CA VAL A 9 3.67 5.77 14.31
C VAL A 9 3.19 4.32 14.28
N GLY A 10 2.82 3.76 15.44
CA GLY A 10 2.28 2.40 15.53
C GLY A 10 0.98 2.21 14.72
N ILE A 11 0.12 3.23 14.66
CA ILE A 11 -1.11 3.20 13.84
C ILE A 11 -0.77 3.28 12.35
N ALA A 12 0.19 4.14 11.97
CA ALA A 12 0.64 4.23 10.58
C ALA A 12 1.23 2.90 10.08
N ASP A 13 2.02 2.22 10.92
CA ASP A 13 2.59 0.91 10.58
C ASP A 13 1.51 -0.19 10.50
N ALA A 14 0.51 -0.16 11.38
CA ALA A 14 -0.62 -1.07 11.29
C ALA A 14 -1.41 -0.88 9.98
N ILE A 15 -1.68 0.37 9.59
CA ILE A 15 -2.37 0.69 8.32
C ILE A 15 -1.54 0.22 7.12
N ARG A 16 -0.21 0.38 7.15
CA ARG A 16 0.68 -0.15 6.10
C ARG A 16 0.62 -1.66 6.01
N ALA A 17 0.69 -2.36 7.14
CA ALA A 17 0.62 -3.82 7.17
C ALA A 17 -0.69 -4.32 6.55
N ILE A 18 -1.81 -3.67 6.89
CA ILE A 18 -3.13 -3.98 6.32
C ILE A 18 -3.17 -3.70 4.81
N ALA A 19 -2.66 -2.55 4.37
CA ALA A 19 -2.63 -2.20 2.94
C ALA A 19 -1.78 -3.18 2.11
N VAL A 20 -0.62 -3.59 2.63
CA VAL A 20 0.23 -4.61 1.99
C VAL A 20 -0.49 -5.96 1.93
N PHE A 21 -1.16 -6.36 3.00
CA PHE A 21 -1.91 -7.62 3.04
C PHE A 21 -3.01 -7.66 1.96
N PHE A 22 -3.81 -6.60 1.84
CA PHE A 22 -4.82 -6.50 0.80
C PHE A 22 -4.21 -6.45 -0.60
N ALA A 23 -3.11 -5.73 -0.79
CA ALA A 23 -2.43 -5.68 -2.08
C ALA A 23 -1.95 -7.07 -2.53
N VAL A 24 -1.38 -7.87 -1.62
CA VAL A 24 -0.96 -9.25 -1.91
C VAL A 24 -2.16 -10.11 -2.28
N MET A 25 -3.28 -10.01 -1.57
CA MET A 25 -4.51 -10.74 -1.91
C MET A 25 -5.06 -10.36 -3.29
N VAL A 26 -5.14 -9.07 -3.61
CA VAL A 26 -5.63 -8.58 -4.90
C VAL A 26 -4.69 -9.00 -6.03
N CYS A 27 -3.37 -8.92 -5.83
CA CYS A 27 -2.39 -9.39 -6.82
C CYS A 27 -2.49 -10.90 -7.06
N ALA A 28 -2.67 -11.71 -6.01
CA ALA A 28 -2.85 -13.15 -6.14
C ALA A 28 -4.13 -13.49 -6.92
N TYR A 29 -5.24 -12.82 -6.60
CA TYR A 29 -6.51 -13.01 -7.31
C TYR A 29 -6.43 -12.54 -8.77
N ALA A 30 -5.85 -11.37 -9.02
CA ALA A 30 -5.66 -10.85 -10.37
C ALA A 30 -4.79 -11.77 -11.24
N GLY A 31 -3.76 -12.39 -10.64
CA GLY A 31 -2.95 -13.41 -11.31
C GLY A 31 -3.77 -14.61 -11.77
N LEU A 32 -4.64 -15.15 -10.89
CA LEU A 32 -5.54 -16.24 -11.23
C LEU A 32 -6.53 -15.86 -12.34
N VAL A 33 -7.12 -14.66 -12.25
CA VAL A 33 -8.08 -14.19 -13.25
C VAL A 33 -7.41 -13.96 -14.60
N LEU A 34 -6.20 -13.41 -14.64
CA LEU A 34 -5.42 -13.24 -15.87
C LEU A 34 -5.07 -14.57 -16.55
N MET A 35 -4.81 -15.62 -15.77
CA MET A 35 -4.53 -16.96 -16.30
C MET A 35 -5.79 -17.68 -16.80
N THR A 36 -6.92 -17.55 -16.09
CA THR A 36 -8.16 -18.31 -16.37
C THR A 36 -9.09 -17.62 -17.36
N SER A 37 -9.06 -16.29 -17.44
CA SER A 37 -9.90 -15.52 -18.34
C SER A 37 -9.52 -15.74 -19.81
N ARG A 38 -10.49 -16.19 -20.63
CA ARG A 38 -10.37 -16.21 -22.11
C ARG A 38 -10.90 -14.93 -22.76
N ASN A 39 -11.54 -14.05 -22.00
CA ASN A 39 -12.23 -12.89 -22.53
C ASN A 39 -11.29 -11.66 -22.49
N PRO A 40 -10.94 -11.03 -23.63
CA PRO A 40 -9.94 -9.97 -23.68
C PRO A 40 -10.35 -8.72 -22.89
N LEU A 41 -11.64 -8.42 -22.80
CA LEU A 41 -12.18 -7.29 -22.03
C LEU A 41 -11.89 -7.42 -20.53
N GLN A 42 -12.17 -8.59 -19.95
CA GLN A 42 -11.85 -8.83 -18.54
C GLN A 42 -10.34 -8.72 -18.28
N ARG A 43 -9.49 -9.26 -19.18
CA ARG A 43 -8.03 -9.14 -18.99
C ARG A 43 -7.53 -7.70 -18.99
N ALA A 44 -8.17 -6.78 -19.73
CA ALA A 44 -7.79 -5.37 -19.73
C ALA A 44 -8.14 -4.71 -18.40
N GLU A 45 -9.35 -4.95 -17.88
CA GLU A 45 -9.82 -4.42 -16.60
C GLU A 45 -8.93 -4.88 -15.43
N TRP A 46 -8.60 -6.18 -15.36
CA TRP A 46 -7.75 -6.71 -14.29
C TRP A 46 -6.31 -6.20 -14.35
N LYS A 47 -5.79 -5.85 -15.54
CA LYS A 47 -4.47 -5.20 -15.66
C LYS A 47 -4.48 -3.80 -15.09
N GLU A 48 -5.53 -3.03 -15.35
CA GLU A 48 -5.69 -1.68 -14.81
C GLU A 48 -5.79 -1.71 -13.28
N ILE A 49 -6.54 -2.67 -12.73
CA ILE A 49 -6.64 -2.87 -11.27
C ILE A 49 -5.25 -3.18 -10.68
N VAL A 50 -4.46 -4.06 -11.30
CA VAL A 50 -3.10 -4.37 -10.82
C VAL A 50 -2.20 -3.14 -10.85
N ILE A 51 -2.26 -2.34 -11.91
CA ILE A 51 -1.49 -1.08 -12.00
C ILE A 51 -1.93 -0.12 -10.89
N GLY A 52 -3.23 0.01 -10.63
CA GLY A 52 -3.77 0.81 -9.54
C GLY A 52 -3.26 0.37 -8.17
N VAL A 53 -3.18 -0.95 -7.92
CA VAL A 53 -2.61 -1.50 -6.68
C VAL A 53 -1.14 -1.10 -6.53
N PHE A 54 -0.34 -1.20 -7.61
CA PHE A 54 1.07 -0.77 -7.58
C PHE A 54 1.23 0.73 -7.31
N VAL A 55 0.37 1.57 -7.89
CA VAL A 55 0.37 3.03 -7.67
C VAL A 55 -0.03 3.36 -6.23
N GLY A 56 -1.06 2.71 -5.69
CA GLY A 56 -1.47 2.91 -4.29
C GLY A 56 -0.38 2.50 -3.30
N LEU A 57 0.29 1.37 -3.56
CA LEU A 57 1.41 0.89 -2.75
C LEU A 57 2.59 1.87 -2.78
N SER A 58 2.96 2.39 -3.95
CA SER A 58 4.09 3.32 -4.05
C SER A 58 3.85 4.60 -3.26
N VAL A 59 2.63 5.16 -3.27
CA VAL A 59 2.28 6.35 -2.50
C VAL A 59 2.43 6.12 -0.99
N ILE A 60 1.99 4.97 -0.48
CA ILE A 60 2.07 4.63 0.94
C ILE A 60 3.52 4.55 1.44
N PHE A 61 4.45 4.09 0.59
CA PHE A 61 5.88 4.01 0.90
C PHE A 61 6.62 5.33 0.70
N ILE A 62 6.22 6.14 -0.28
CA ILE A 62 6.86 7.42 -0.59
C ILE A 62 6.43 8.53 0.39
N ALA A 63 5.16 8.54 0.82
CA ALA A 63 4.63 9.52 1.76
C ALA A 63 5.50 9.77 3.02
N PRO A 64 5.91 8.76 3.80
CA PRO A 64 6.77 8.98 4.96
C PRO A 64 8.16 9.51 4.61
N ILE A 65 8.72 9.09 3.47
CA ILE A 65 10.05 9.51 3.02
C ILE A 65 10.01 10.99 2.69
N ILE A 66 8.96 11.45 2.00
CA ILE A 66 8.74 12.87 1.70
C ILE A 66 8.52 13.66 2.98
N SER A 67 7.68 13.19 3.90
CA SER A 67 7.48 13.85 5.20
C SER A 67 8.78 13.96 6.00
N ALA A 68 9.62 12.93 5.98
CA ALA A 68 10.93 12.94 6.63
C ALA A 68 11.92 13.91 5.95
N LEU A 69 11.90 13.97 4.61
CA LEU A 69 12.76 14.87 3.84
C LEU A 69 12.38 16.34 4.07
N LEU A 70 11.08 16.66 4.05
CA LEU A 70 10.53 18.00 4.27
C LEU A 70 10.66 18.45 5.73
N SER A 71 10.64 17.51 6.68
CA SER A 71 10.82 17.78 8.11
C SER A 71 12.26 18.20 8.46
N GLY A 72 13.22 18.16 7.53
CA GLY A 72 14.61 18.47 7.78
C GLY A 72 15.26 17.40 8.66
N GLY A 73 15.92 16.43 8.02
CA GLY A 73 16.48 15.23 8.64
C GLY A 73 17.01 15.42 10.06
N ASN A 74 16.31 14.82 11.03
CA ASN A 74 16.79 14.65 12.40
C ASN A 74 16.47 13.23 12.85
N TYR A 75 17.31 12.29 12.41
CA TYR A 75 17.40 10.93 12.96
C TYR A 75 18.20 10.88 14.28
N CYS A 76 18.25 11.98 15.03
CA CYS A 76 18.94 12.03 16.33
C CYS A 76 17.95 12.42 17.44
N ARG A 77 17.14 11.46 17.88
CA ARG A 77 16.98 11.14 19.31
C ARG A 77 16.17 9.86 19.51
#